data_AF-A0A8S3PMJ4-F1
#
_entry.id   AF-A0A8S3PMJ4-F1
#
_cell.length_a   1.000
_cell.length_b   1.000
_cell.length_c   1.000
_cell.angle_alpha   90.00
_cell.angle_beta   90.00
_cell.angle_gamma   90.00
#
_symmetry.space_group_name_H-M   'P 1'
#
loop_
_entity.id
_entity.type
_entity.pdbx_description
1 polymer ?
#
loop_
_entity_poly.entity_id
_entity_poly.type
_entity_poly.pdbx_seq_one_letter_code
_entity_poly.pdbx_strand_id
1 'polypeptide(L)'
;MASNPTCKSLQKQVTELQNRIKELSWKPSVENEVKRPPSNEKNVVYVQKDRKVPKFTGYNFQVEDWIEDVNTVLHAREMSRQERADFIYLQLEGSAKDEVKYRSHLVRQSPDQILEILQDAFGVKDNITKLQKNFLDRVQKPNESLREYSYVLMDLMSKITNKDSTWMPNKEKTLCDQFSQNVQDSYLRKHLKQIVRAQSHIPFLDLREEAIMWSEEEEYKDKRYNTKTKSETTDTVPEEPTTDVCASKDKTDSSSEQSDKFNQLLGIVQKQSEQIETLTKIVNTKQQPTSYNSRYNRFEPQRRTLLCFRCNEPGHKIADCPVVNSKKSGNG
;
A
#
# COMPACT_ATOMS: atom_id res chain seq x y z
N MET A 1 12.14 -73.24 -34.81
CA MET A 1 12.18 -72.11 -33.84
C MET A 1 11.30 -70.99 -34.38
N ALA A 2 10.12 -70.77 -33.78
CA ALA A 2 9.16 -69.78 -34.27
C ALA A 2 9.45 -68.39 -33.69
N SER A 3 9.56 -67.37 -34.56
CA SER A 3 9.83 -65.99 -34.14
C SER A 3 8.54 -65.30 -33.70
N ASN A 4 8.52 -64.79 -32.47
CA ASN A 4 7.33 -64.21 -31.84
C ASN A 4 6.84 -62.94 -32.60
N PRO A 5 5.58 -62.86 -33.06
CA PRO A 5 5.10 -61.76 -33.90
C PRO A 5 5.04 -60.40 -33.18
N THR A 6 4.98 -60.40 -31.84
CA THR A 6 5.02 -59.20 -31.00
C THR A 6 6.31 -58.40 -31.11
N CYS A 7 7.46 -59.05 -31.34
CA CYS A 7 8.76 -58.37 -31.41
C CYS A 7 8.85 -57.40 -32.61
N LYS A 8 8.33 -57.81 -33.78
CA LYS A 8 8.32 -56.98 -34.99
C LYS A 8 7.39 -55.76 -34.88
N SER A 9 6.31 -55.87 -34.08
CA SER A 9 5.41 -54.75 -33.82
C SER A 9 6.09 -53.68 -32.96
N LEU A 10 6.75 -54.10 -31.88
CA LEU A 10 7.51 -53.20 -31.00
C LEU A 10 8.67 -52.52 -31.72
N GLN A 11 9.39 -53.23 -32.59
CA GLN A 11 10.46 -52.62 -33.40
C GLN A 11 9.94 -51.55 -34.39
N LYS A 12 8.73 -51.70 -34.94
CA LYS A 12 8.09 -50.64 -35.74
C LYS A 12 7.74 -49.42 -34.89
N GLN A 13 7.15 -49.62 -33.71
CA GLN A 13 6.81 -48.51 -32.81
C GLN A 13 8.06 -47.74 -32.33
N VAL A 14 9.15 -48.45 -32.01
CA VAL A 14 10.43 -47.81 -31.62
C VAL A 14 11.01 -46.98 -32.76
N THR A 15 11.00 -47.50 -34.00
CA THR A 15 11.52 -46.76 -35.17
C THR A 15 10.65 -45.55 -35.54
N GLU A 16 9.32 -45.66 -35.40
CA GLU A 16 8.42 -44.52 -35.60
C GLU A 16 8.63 -43.41 -34.55
N LEU A 17 8.79 -43.78 -33.27
CA LEU A 17 9.11 -42.83 -32.20
C LEU A 17 10.49 -42.17 -32.40
N GLN A 18 11.50 -42.92 -32.84
CA GLN A 18 12.82 -42.38 -33.18
C GLN A 18 12.77 -41.37 -34.33
N ASN A 19 11.99 -41.65 -35.38
CA ASN A 19 11.79 -40.71 -36.48
C ASN A 19 11.07 -39.44 -36.02
N ARG A 20 10.06 -39.56 -35.15
CA ARG A 20 9.31 -38.41 -34.62
C ARG A 20 10.14 -37.52 -33.69
N ILE A 21 11.04 -38.11 -32.90
CA ILE A 21 12.07 -37.36 -32.15
C ILE A 21 13.02 -36.63 -33.12
N LYS A 22 13.39 -37.27 -34.23
CA LYS A 22 14.27 -36.67 -35.25
C LYS A 22 13.62 -35.46 -35.93
N GLU A 23 12.35 -35.57 -36.31
CA GLU A 23 11.55 -34.44 -36.83
C GLU A 23 11.43 -33.29 -35.81
N LEU A 24 11.14 -33.59 -34.55
CA LEU A 24 11.06 -32.58 -33.48
C LEU A 24 12.42 -31.93 -33.15
N SER A 25 13.53 -32.64 -33.36
CA SER A 25 14.88 -32.10 -33.18
C SER A 25 15.37 -31.25 -34.35
N TRP A 26 14.78 -31.41 -35.54
CA TRP A 26 15.20 -30.69 -36.75
C TRP A 26 14.54 -29.30 -36.80
N LYS A 27 15.20 -28.31 -36.19
CA LYS A 27 14.97 -26.90 -36.53
C LYS A 27 15.82 -26.56 -37.77
N PRO A 28 15.22 -26.21 -38.92
CA PRO A 28 16.00 -25.68 -40.02
C PRO A 28 16.57 -24.32 -39.62
N SER A 29 17.89 -24.12 -39.73
CA SER A 29 18.46 -22.78 -39.76
C SER A 29 17.93 -22.08 -41.00
N VAL A 30 17.12 -21.05 -40.80
CA VAL A 30 16.55 -20.25 -41.90
C VAL A 30 17.61 -19.26 -42.37
N GLU A 31 18.57 -19.75 -43.16
CA GLU A 31 19.36 -18.92 -44.08
C GLU A 31 18.45 -18.47 -45.22
N ASN A 32 17.66 -17.42 -44.98
CA ASN A 32 16.85 -16.79 -46.02
C ASN A 32 17.64 -15.67 -46.70
N GLU A 33 18.29 -15.99 -47.83
CA GLU A 33 18.61 -14.98 -48.83
C GLU A 33 17.30 -14.37 -49.36
N VAL A 34 16.98 -13.15 -48.93
CA VAL A 34 15.91 -12.34 -49.52
C VAL A 34 16.52 -11.11 -50.18
N LYS A 35 16.65 -11.15 -51.51
CA LYS A 35 16.92 -9.94 -52.30
C LYS A 35 15.67 -9.05 -52.27
N ARG A 36 15.77 -7.88 -51.62
CA ARG A 36 14.85 -6.74 -51.80
C ARG A 36 15.61 -5.40 -51.83
N PRO A 37 15.03 -4.35 -52.45
CA PRO A 37 15.75 -3.16 -52.88
C PRO A 37 16.13 -2.23 -51.69
N PRO A 38 17.10 -1.32 -51.88
CA PRO A 38 17.62 -0.49 -50.81
C PRO A 38 16.59 0.54 -50.36
N SER A 39 16.06 0.36 -49.16
CA SER A 39 15.32 1.38 -48.41
C SER A 39 15.94 1.50 -47.02
N ASN A 40 16.14 2.75 -46.59
CA ASN A 40 17.22 3.13 -45.69
C ASN A 40 16.72 3.26 -44.25
N GLU A 41 16.35 2.15 -43.62
CA GLU A 41 15.88 2.12 -42.24
C GLU A 41 16.82 1.30 -41.35
N LYS A 42 17.21 1.91 -40.23
CA LYS A 42 18.38 1.51 -39.45
C LYS A 42 18.07 0.25 -38.63
N ASN A 43 18.91 -0.77 -38.74
CA ASN A 43 18.91 -1.90 -37.79
C ASN A 43 19.23 -1.38 -36.38
N VAL A 44 18.20 -1.10 -35.58
CA VAL A 44 18.34 -0.76 -34.16
C VAL A 44 18.62 -2.04 -33.39
N VAL A 45 19.91 -2.41 -33.34
CA VAL A 45 20.39 -3.43 -32.41
C VAL A 45 20.25 -2.87 -30.99
N TYR A 46 19.26 -3.36 -30.25
CA TYR A 46 19.16 -3.12 -28.82
C TYR A 46 20.27 -3.89 -28.10
N VAL A 47 21.47 -3.30 -28.06
CA VAL A 47 22.47 -3.67 -27.08
C VAL A 47 21.85 -3.40 -25.71
N GLN A 48 21.65 -4.44 -24.92
CA GLN A 48 21.25 -4.28 -23.52
C GLN A 48 22.32 -3.39 -22.86
N LYS A 49 21.90 -2.21 -22.38
CA LYS A 49 22.82 -1.31 -21.68
C LYS A 49 23.39 -2.07 -20.50
N ASP A 50 24.70 -2.27 -20.46
CA ASP A 50 25.40 -2.83 -19.31
C ASP A 50 24.90 -2.11 -18.05
N ARG A 51 24.20 -2.84 -17.18
CA ARG A 51 23.88 -2.34 -15.84
C ARG A 51 25.21 -2.19 -15.13
N LYS A 52 25.71 -0.96 -15.08
CA LYS A 52 26.94 -0.63 -14.36
C LYS A 52 26.67 -0.79 -12.88
N VAL A 53 27.11 -1.92 -12.32
CA VAL A 53 27.16 -2.11 -10.86
C VAL A 53 27.91 -0.91 -10.26
N PRO A 54 27.35 -0.23 -9.26
CA PRO A 54 28.03 0.87 -8.62
C PRO A 54 29.20 0.32 -7.79
N LYS A 55 30.31 1.07 -7.70
CA LYS A 55 31.48 0.60 -6.95
C LYS A 55 31.21 0.59 -5.46
N PHE A 56 31.57 -0.48 -4.76
CA PHE A 56 31.35 -0.63 -3.31
C PHE A 56 32.60 -0.28 -2.51
N THR A 57 32.42 0.61 -1.53
CA THR A 57 33.51 1.07 -0.64
C THR A 57 33.46 0.44 0.75
N GLY A 58 32.32 -0.14 1.13
CA GLY A 58 32.04 -0.65 2.48
C GLY A 58 30.98 0.16 3.24
N TYR A 59 30.74 1.42 2.86
CA TYR A 59 29.87 2.34 3.62
C TYR A 59 28.85 3.11 2.76
N ASN A 60 28.90 2.97 1.44
CA ASN A 60 28.09 3.76 0.52
C ASN A 60 26.69 3.19 0.25
N PHE A 61 26.51 1.87 0.37
CA PHE A 61 25.21 1.18 0.29
C PHE A 61 25.18 0.07 1.34
N GLN A 62 24.02 -0.57 1.57
CA GLN A 62 24.02 -1.87 2.25
C GLN A 62 24.73 -2.91 1.38
N VAL A 63 25.49 -3.81 1.99
CA VAL A 63 26.23 -4.82 1.23
C VAL A 63 25.27 -5.83 0.59
N GLU A 64 24.13 -6.10 1.24
CA GLU A 64 23.09 -6.99 0.76
C GLU A 64 22.49 -6.50 -0.58
N ASP A 65 22.09 -5.23 -0.66
CA ASP A 65 21.56 -4.60 -1.89
C ASP A 65 22.61 -4.64 -3.02
N TRP A 66 23.87 -4.38 -2.69
CA TRP A 66 24.96 -4.40 -3.66
C TRP A 66 25.27 -5.82 -4.16
N ILE A 67 25.20 -6.83 -3.29
CA ILE A 67 25.33 -8.24 -3.67
C ILE A 67 24.20 -8.65 -4.63
N GLU A 68 22.98 -8.16 -4.44
CA GLU A 68 21.86 -8.40 -5.37
C GLU A 68 22.10 -7.76 -6.75
N ASP A 69 22.58 -6.52 -6.80
CA ASP A 69 22.96 -5.83 -8.05
C ASP A 69 24.11 -6.55 -8.78
N VAL A 70 25.15 -6.96 -8.04
CA VAL A 70 26.26 -7.77 -8.57
C VAL A 70 25.74 -9.07 -9.15
N ASN A 71 24.97 -9.86 -8.38
CA ASN A 71 24.44 -11.14 -8.82
C ASN A 71 23.54 -10.98 -10.05
N THR A 72 22.73 -9.92 -10.12
CA THR A 72 21.92 -9.60 -11.32
C THR A 72 22.78 -9.49 -12.57
N VAL A 73 23.94 -8.82 -12.49
CA VAL A 73 24.88 -8.67 -13.62
C VAL A 73 25.65 -9.97 -13.90
N LEU A 74 26.04 -10.73 -12.87
CA LEU A 74 26.69 -12.04 -13.01
C LEU A 74 25.76 -13.13 -13.57
N HIS A 75 24.45 -12.98 -13.43
CA HIS A 75 23.43 -13.83 -14.06
C HIS A 75 23.09 -13.38 -15.48
N ALA A 76 23.10 -12.07 -15.76
CA ALA A 76 22.87 -11.55 -17.10
C ALA A 76 24.03 -11.82 -18.08
N ARG A 77 25.25 -12.03 -17.58
CA ARG A 77 26.44 -12.27 -18.39
C ARG A 77 27.02 -13.67 -18.15
N GLU A 78 27.21 -14.43 -19.23
CA GLU A 78 28.01 -15.65 -19.19
C GLU A 78 29.48 -15.28 -18.92
N MET A 79 29.97 -15.69 -17.74
CA MET A 79 31.32 -15.44 -17.25
C MET A 79 31.81 -16.68 -16.51
N SER A 80 33.07 -17.07 -16.71
CA SER A 80 33.72 -18.14 -15.95
C SER A 80 33.88 -17.77 -14.48
N ARG A 81 34.05 -18.76 -13.60
CA ARG A 81 34.18 -18.54 -12.14
C ARG A 81 35.28 -17.54 -11.78
N GLN A 82 36.39 -17.56 -12.50
CA GLN A 82 37.52 -16.65 -12.31
C GLN A 82 37.18 -15.23 -12.76
N GLU A 83 36.61 -15.05 -13.96
CA GLU A 83 36.20 -13.74 -14.46
C GLU A 83 35.12 -13.09 -13.55
N ARG A 84 34.25 -13.89 -12.92
CA ARG A 84 33.29 -13.39 -11.91
C ARG A 84 34.02 -12.84 -10.69
N ALA A 85 35.01 -13.55 -10.14
CA ALA A 85 35.80 -13.09 -9.01
C ALA A 85 36.59 -11.80 -9.35
N ASP A 86 37.22 -11.77 -10.52
CA ASP A 86 37.96 -10.59 -11.02
C ASP A 86 37.02 -9.39 -11.25
N PHE A 87 35.81 -9.61 -11.77
CA PHE A 87 34.78 -8.58 -11.91
C PHE A 87 34.32 -8.03 -10.57
N ILE A 88 33.99 -8.90 -9.60
CA ILE A 88 33.61 -8.47 -8.24
C ILE A 88 34.74 -7.60 -7.66
N TYR A 89 35.99 -8.06 -7.71
CA TYR A 89 37.15 -7.32 -7.18
C TYR A 89 37.41 -5.98 -7.89
N LEU A 90 37.06 -5.86 -9.18
CA LEU A 90 37.12 -4.59 -9.93
C LEU A 90 36.06 -3.58 -9.45
N GLN A 91 34.89 -4.05 -8.99
CA GLN A 91 33.85 -3.18 -8.41
C GLN A 91 34.11 -2.80 -6.95
N LEU A 92 35.14 -3.35 -6.29
CA LEU A 92 35.52 -2.97 -4.92
C LEU A 92 36.51 -1.81 -4.89
N GLU A 93 36.26 -0.84 -4.02
CA GLU A 93 37.14 0.28 -3.67
C GLU A 93 37.30 0.45 -2.16
N GLY A 94 38.25 1.30 -1.74
CA GLY A 94 38.49 1.63 -0.33
C GLY A 94 38.63 0.41 0.58
N SER A 95 38.01 0.52 1.76
CA SER A 95 37.99 -0.52 2.80
C SER A 95 37.48 -1.87 2.32
N ALA A 96 36.45 -1.91 1.47
CA ALA A 96 35.94 -3.18 0.94
C ALA A 96 36.95 -3.88 0.03
N LYS A 97 37.76 -3.12 -0.73
CA LYS A 97 38.84 -3.69 -1.54
C LYS A 97 39.98 -4.22 -0.67
N ASP A 98 40.40 -3.47 0.34
CA ASP A 98 41.50 -3.88 1.22
C ASP A 98 41.13 -5.14 2.05
N GLU A 99 39.89 -5.24 2.52
CA GLU A 99 39.39 -6.41 3.25
C GLU A 99 39.52 -7.73 2.46
N VAL A 100 39.35 -7.66 1.13
CA VAL A 100 39.51 -8.80 0.21
C VAL A 100 40.98 -8.98 -0.20
N LYS A 101 41.71 -7.89 -0.44
CA LYS A 101 43.11 -7.87 -0.92
C LYS A 101 44.07 -8.66 -0.03
N TYR A 102 43.93 -8.57 1.30
CA TYR A 102 44.82 -9.26 2.25
C TYR A 102 44.46 -10.74 2.51
N ARG A 103 43.42 -11.27 1.85
CA ARG A 103 43.00 -12.68 1.98
C ARG A 103 43.84 -13.61 1.10
N SER A 104 43.76 -14.92 1.36
CA SER A 104 44.53 -15.92 0.59
C SER A 104 44.14 -15.92 -0.89
N HIS A 105 45.01 -16.44 -1.76
CA HIS A 105 44.76 -16.41 -3.20
C HIS A 105 43.55 -17.25 -3.61
N LEU A 106 43.39 -18.44 -3.00
CA LEU A 106 42.25 -19.33 -3.24
C LEU A 106 40.91 -18.67 -2.93
N VAL A 107 40.86 -17.88 -1.86
CA VAL A 107 39.68 -17.10 -1.45
C VAL A 107 39.36 -16.00 -2.47
N ARG A 108 40.38 -15.28 -2.94
CA ARG A 108 40.25 -14.24 -3.97
C ARG A 108 39.91 -14.75 -5.38
N GLN A 109 39.99 -16.05 -5.64
CA GLN A 109 39.53 -16.68 -6.90
C GLN A 109 38.07 -17.18 -6.82
N SER A 110 37.47 -17.14 -5.64
CA SER A 110 36.16 -17.73 -5.37
C SER A 110 35.12 -16.62 -5.21
N PRO A 111 34.24 -16.37 -6.21
CA PRO A 111 33.28 -15.26 -6.15
C PRO A 111 32.41 -15.35 -4.90
N ASP A 112 31.96 -16.56 -4.57
CA ASP A 112 31.11 -16.86 -3.41
C ASP A 112 31.78 -16.44 -2.08
N GLN A 113 33.10 -16.69 -1.94
CA GLN A 113 33.85 -16.38 -0.72
C GLN A 113 34.20 -14.89 -0.62
N ILE A 114 34.35 -14.19 -1.76
CA ILE A 114 34.47 -12.73 -1.75
C ILE A 114 33.18 -12.10 -1.23
N LEU A 115 32.02 -12.56 -1.71
CA LEU A 115 30.72 -12.05 -1.26
C LEU A 115 30.46 -12.37 0.22
N GLU A 116 30.80 -13.59 0.67
CA GLU A 116 30.75 -14.01 2.08
C GLU A 116 31.61 -13.10 2.98
N ILE A 117 32.86 -12.81 2.61
CA ILE A 117 33.73 -11.90 3.37
C ILE A 117 33.15 -10.48 3.44
N LEU A 118 32.57 -9.98 2.35
CA LEU A 118 31.95 -8.65 2.34
C LEU A 118 30.70 -8.61 3.23
N GLN A 119 29.91 -9.70 3.24
CA GLN A 119 28.75 -9.85 4.12
C GLN A 119 29.17 -9.93 5.60
N ASP A 120 30.22 -10.66 5.93
CA ASP A 120 30.78 -10.74 7.30
C ASP A 120 31.41 -9.42 7.76
N ALA A 121 32.09 -8.70 6.87
CA ALA A 121 32.75 -7.44 7.19
C ALA A 121 31.75 -6.29 7.34
N PHE A 122 30.86 -6.11 6.36
CA PHE A 122 30.00 -4.92 6.19
C PHE A 122 28.49 -5.17 6.35
N GLY A 123 28.04 -6.43 6.46
CA GLY A 123 26.62 -6.78 6.57
C GLY A 123 26.01 -6.52 7.94
N VAL A 124 24.69 -6.70 8.03
CA VAL A 124 23.92 -6.35 9.23
C VAL A 124 24.16 -7.36 10.37
N LYS A 125 25.12 -7.03 11.25
CA LYS A 125 25.54 -7.82 12.43
C LYS A 125 24.53 -7.89 13.58
N ASP A 126 23.31 -7.37 13.40
CA ASP A 126 22.29 -7.42 14.44
C ASP A 126 21.89 -8.87 14.75
N ASN A 127 21.98 -9.24 16.03
CA ASN A 127 21.46 -10.50 16.54
C ASN A 127 19.95 -10.59 16.25
N ILE A 128 19.45 -11.80 15.95
CA ILE A 128 18.06 -11.99 15.57
C ILE A 128 17.08 -11.51 16.65
N THR A 129 17.38 -11.74 17.93
CA THR A 129 16.57 -11.23 19.05
C THR A 129 16.48 -9.70 19.07
N LYS A 130 17.54 -9.01 18.61
CA LYS A 130 17.54 -7.55 18.47
C LYS A 130 16.67 -7.11 17.29
N LEU A 131 16.72 -7.81 16.15
CA LEU A 131 15.85 -7.54 15.00
C LEU A 131 14.37 -7.77 15.35
N GLN A 132 14.04 -8.90 16.00
CA GLN A 132 12.70 -9.22 16.48
C GLN A 132 12.18 -8.16 17.45
N LYS A 133 12.99 -7.74 18.42
CA LYS A 133 12.64 -6.62 19.32
C LYS A 133 12.43 -5.32 18.56
N ASN A 134 13.35 -4.95 17.67
CA ASN A 134 13.25 -3.74 16.85
C ASN A 134 11.97 -3.72 16.01
N PHE A 135 11.51 -4.88 15.52
CA PHE A 135 10.23 -5.02 14.80
C PHE A 135 9.02 -4.81 15.73
N LEU A 136 8.99 -5.48 16.89
CA LEU A 136 7.86 -5.43 17.84
C LEU A 136 7.72 -4.07 18.53
N ASP A 137 8.83 -3.41 18.86
CA ASP A 137 8.86 -2.07 19.46
C ASP A 137 8.61 -0.94 18.42
N ARG A 138 8.42 -1.28 17.13
CA ARG A 138 8.36 -0.30 16.05
C ARG A 138 7.02 0.45 15.97
N VAL A 139 7.06 1.73 16.36
CA VAL A 139 5.96 2.70 16.23
C VAL A 139 6.27 3.74 15.16
N GLN A 140 5.25 4.18 14.40
CA GLN A 140 5.38 5.28 13.43
C GLN A 140 5.88 6.55 14.13
N LYS A 141 6.92 7.18 13.59
CA LYS A 141 7.49 8.43 14.13
C LYS A 141 6.61 9.64 13.73
N PRO A 142 6.60 10.73 14.51
CA PRO A 142 5.71 11.88 14.24
C PRO A 142 5.94 12.60 12.92
N ASN A 143 7.14 12.46 12.33
CA ASN A 143 7.53 13.08 11.05
C ASN A 143 7.77 12.01 9.97
N GLU A 144 7.18 10.82 10.11
CA GLU A 144 7.37 9.69 9.19
C GLU A 144 6.06 9.38 8.47
N SER A 145 6.10 9.35 7.14
CA SER A 145 4.93 9.00 6.33
C SER A 145 4.53 7.54 6.52
N LEU A 146 3.26 7.22 6.27
CA LEU A 146 2.76 5.83 6.27
C LEU A 146 3.56 4.94 5.30
N ARG A 147 4.04 5.51 4.19
CA ARG A 147 4.82 4.82 3.17
C ARG A 147 6.22 4.46 3.69
N GLU A 148 6.96 5.41 4.27
CA GLU A 148 8.26 5.17 4.91
C GLU A 148 8.15 4.16 6.07
N TYR A 149 7.15 4.34 6.94
CA TYR A 149 6.87 3.43 8.04
C TYR A 149 6.65 1.98 7.55
N SER A 150 5.88 1.82 6.46
CA SER A 150 5.65 0.51 5.86
C SER A 150 6.93 -0.14 5.32
N TYR A 151 7.82 0.65 4.70
CA TYR A 151 9.10 0.13 4.18
C TYR A 151 10.00 -0.34 5.32
N VAL A 152 10.10 0.42 6.41
CA VAL A 152 10.91 0.00 7.57
C VAL A 152 10.36 -1.25 8.25
N LEU A 153 9.04 -1.44 8.33
CA LEU A 153 8.47 -2.70 8.83
C LEU A 153 8.77 -3.89 7.92
N MET A 154 8.66 -3.72 6.59
CA MET A 154 8.98 -4.78 5.63
C MET A 154 10.48 -5.13 5.65
N ASP A 155 11.36 -4.12 5.69
CA ASP A 155 12.81 -4.31 5.82
C ASP A 155 13.18 -5.11 7.07
N LEU A 156 12.63 -4.73 8.23
CA LEU A 156 12.82 -5.47 9.48
C LEU A 156 12.31 -6.91 9.38
N MET A 157 11.13 -7.13 8.77
CA MET A 157 10.58 -8.48 8.57
C MET A 157 11.45 -9.33 7.64
N SER A 158 11.94 -8.76 6.53
CA SER A 158 12.87 -9.43 5.61
C SER A 158 14.18 -9.80 6.32
N LYS A 159 14.76 -8.88 7.09
CA LYS A 159 15.98 -9.12 7.89
C LYS A 159 15.80 -10.22 8.93
N ILE A 160 14.62 -10.36 9.54
CA ILE A 160 14.33 -11.47 10.45
C ILE A 160 14.15 -12.77 9.65
N THR A 161 13.34 -12.77 8.60
CA THR A 161 13.05 -13.95 7.76
C THR A 161 14.31 -14.55 7.13
N ASN A 162 15.27 -13.70 6.73
CA ASN A 162 16.56 -14.12 6.20
C ASN A 162 17.46 -14.81 7.24
N LYS A 163 17.28 -14.54 8.54
CA LYS A 163 18.03 -15.19 9.64
C LYS A 163 17.28 -16.36 10.28
N ASP A 164 15.95 -16.30 10.33
CA ASP A 164 15.07 -17.38 10.77
C ASP A 164 13.74 -17.33 10.00
N SER A 165 13.64 -18.17 8.97
CA SER A 165 12.42 -18.35 8.18
C SER A 165 11.28 -19.01 8.98
N THR A 166 11.59 -19.64 10.13
CA THR A 166 10.60 -20.34 10.97
C THR A 166 9.97 -19.45 12.05
N TRP A 167 10.53 -18.26 12.30
CA TRP A 167 10.13 -17.39 13.41
C TRP A 167 8.62 -17.12 13.48
N MET A 168 7.96 -16.95 12.33
CA MET A 168 6.51 -16.78 12.26
C MET A 168 5.86 -17.47 11.05
N PRO A 169 4.93 -18.42 11.26
CA PRO A 169 4.18 -19.08 10.20
C PRO A 169 3.32 -18.15 9.32
N ASN A 170 2.97 -16.96 9.79
CA ASN A 170 2.16 -15.99 9.05
C ASN A 170 2.74 -14.57 9.11
N LYS A 171 3.83 -14.37 8.35
CA LYS A 171 4.55 -13.10 8.22
C LYS A 171 3.66 -11.92 7.80
N GLU A 172 2.72 -12.14 6.87
CA GLU A 172 1.86 -11.08 6.32
C GLU A 172 0.84 -10.61 7.35
N LYS A 173 0.16 -11.54 8.03
CA LYS A 173 -0.75 -11.18 9.11
C LYS A 173 -0.05 -10.41 10.21
N THR A 174 1.16 -10.83 10.63
CA THR A 174 1.87 -10.08 11.69
C THR A 174 2.34 -8.71 11.22
N LEU A 175 2.71 -8.53 9.94
CA LEU A 175 2.95 -7.20 9.36
C LEU A 175 1.69 -6.32 9.44
N CYS A 176 0.53 -6.86 9.05
CA CYS A 176 -0.75 -6.17 9.12
C CYS A 176 -1.18 -5.82 10.56
N ASP A 177 -1.03 -6.75 11.50
CA ASP A 177 -1.30 -6.55 12.92
C ASP A 177 -0.38 -5.47 13.51
N GLN A 178 0.93 -5.54 13.24
CA GLN A 178 1.92 -4.59 13.75
C GLN A 178 1.72 -3.17 13.19
N PHE A 179 1.49 -3.05 11.88
CA PHE A 179 1.20 -1.76 11.24
C PHE A 179 -0.11 -1.15 11.76
N SER A 180 -1.22 -1.91 11.76
CA SER A 180 -2.51 -1.42 12.27
C SER A 180 -2.50 -1.11 13.78
N GLN A 181 -1.59 -1.70 14.55
CA GLN A 181 -1.42 -1.40 15.96
C GLN A 181 -0.60 -0.12 16.23
N ASN A 182 0.37 0.21 15.39
CA ASN A 182 1.42 1.16 15.73
C ASN A 182 1.57 2.34 14.73
N VAL A 183 0.63 2.51 13.80
CA VAL A 183 0.35 3.79 13.11
C VAL A 183 0.09 4.92 14.14
N GLN A 184 0.49 6.15 13.84
CA GLN A 184 0.43 7.32 14.73
C GLN A 184 -1.00 7.78 15.03
N ASP A 185 -1.88 7.86 14.03
CA ASP A 185 -3.27 8.29 14.24
C ASP A 185 -4.13 7.19 14.90
N SER A 186 -4.84 7.58 15.95
CA SER A 186 -5.75 6.72 16.71
C SER A 186 -7.04 6.35 15.99
N TYR A 187 -7.50 7.16 15.03
CA TYR A 187 -8.68 6.84 14.21
C TYR A 187 -8.32 5.84 13.12
N LEU A 188 -7.26 6.11 12.38
CA LEU A 188 -6.68 5.20 11.39
C LEU A 188 -6.33 3.83 12.00
N ARG A 189 -5.71 3.78 13.19
CA ARG A 189 -5.50 2.51 13.93
C ARG A 189 -6.78 1.70 14.13
N LYS A 190 -7.91 2.35 14.46
CA LYS A 190 -9.20 1.65 14.65
C LYS A 190 -9.73 1.12 13.34
N HIS A 191 -9.67 1.93 12.28
CA HIS A 191 -10.11 1.58 10.94
C HIS A 191 -9.31 0.39 10.37
N LEU A 192 -7.97 0.45 10.41
CA LEU A 192 -7.11 -0.64 9.93
C LEU A 192 -7.32 -1.93 10.72
N LYS A 193 -7.51 -1.85 12.05
CA LYS A 193 -7.89 -3.03 12.87
C LYS A 193 -9.26 -3.59 12.53
N GLN A 194 -10.19 -2.77 12.02
CA GLN A 194 -11.47 -3.27 11.53
C GLN A 194 -11.28 -4.02 10.20
N ILE A 195 -10.47 -3.51 9.28
CA ILE A 195 -10.12 -4.19 8.01
C ILE A 195 -9.46 -5.55 8.30
N VAL A 196 -8.38 -5.59 9.09
CA VAL A 196 -7.64 -6.83 9.39
C VAL A 196 -8.52 -7.88 10.08
N ARG A 197 -9.52 -7.46 10.88
CA ARG A 197 -10.49 -8.37 11.51
C ARG A 197 -11.59 -8.84 10.57
N ALA A 198 -11.97 -8.04 9.57
CA ALA A 198 -12.95 -8.42 8.55
C ALA A 198 -12.32 -9.31 7.46
N GLN A 199 -11.05 -9.06 7.12
CA GLN A 199 -10.29 -9.72 6.07
C GLN A 199 -9.04 -10.39 6.67
N SER A 200 -9.18 -11.62 7.18
CA SER A 200 -8.09 -12.35 7.86
C SER A 200 -6.87 -12.69 6.98
N HIS A 201 -6.93 -12.40 5.68
CA HIS A 201 -5.89 -12.64 4.68
C HIS A 201 -5.68 -11.43 3.75
N ILE A 202 -5.90 -10.20 4.23
CA ILE A 202 -5.58 -9.01 3.44
C ILE A 202 -4.05 -8.92 3.22
N PRO A 203 -3.57 -8.76 1.97
CA PRO A 203 -2.17 -8.49 1.69
C PRO A 203 -1.69 -7.20 2.35
N PHE A 204 -0.47 -7.20 2.87
CA PHE A 204 0.08 -6.03 3.58
C PHE A 204 0.11 -4.74 2.73
N LEU A 205 0.38 -4.88 1.43
CA LEU A 205 0.42 -3.74 0.51
C LEU A 205 -0.97 -3.12 0.30
N ASP A 206 -2.02 -3.95 0.23
CA ASP A 206 -3.39 -3.47 0.07
C ASP A 206 -3.84 -2.72 1.33
N LEU A 207 -3.56 -3.27 2.52
CA LEU A 207 -3.81 -2.59 3.80
C LEU A 207 -3.06 -1.25 3.90
N ARG A 208 -1.85 -1.14 3.30
CA ARG A 208 -1.10 0.11 3.25
C ARG A 208 -1.77 1.14 2.34
N GLU A 209 -2.19 0.77 1.13
CA GLU A 209 -2.83 1.75 0.24
C GLU A 209 -4.20 2.21 0.79
N GLU A 210 -4.98 1.32 1.43
CA GLU A 210 -6.17 1.71 2.21
C GLU A 210 -5.82 2.73 3.32
N ALA A 211 -4.70 2.54 4.02
CA ALA A 211 -4.26 3.49 5.05
C ALA A 211 -3.89 4.87 4.49
N ILE A 212 -3.27 4.91 3.31
CA ILE A 212 -2.88 6.14 2.62
C ILE A 212 -4.14 6.87 2.13
N MET A 213 -5.03 6.16 1.43
CA MET A 213 -6.34 6.68 0.98
C MET A 213 -7.12 7.33 2.12
N TRP A 214 -7.21 6.65 3.27
CA TRP A 214 -7.93 7.17 4.43
C TRP A 214 -7.28 8.44 5.02
N SER A 215 -5.95 8.53 5.00
CA SER A 215 -5.23 9.73 5.47
C SER A 215 -5.42 10.94 4.55
N GLU A 216 -5.49 10.72 3.23
CA GLU A 216 -5.72 11.76 2.24
C GLU A 216 -7.18 12.27 2.27
N GLU A 217 -8.16 11.38 2.50
CA GLU A 217 -9.58 11.77 2.57
C GLU A 217 -9.88 12.67 3.79
N GLU A 218 -9.28 12.39 4.95
CA GLU A 218 -9.43 13.24 6.15
C GLU A 218 -8.71 14.59 5.97
N GLU A 219 -7.52 14.62 5.37
CA GLU A 219 -6.83 15.89 5.07
C GLU A 219 -7.68 16.80 4.14
N TYR A 220 -8.45 16.19 3.22
CA TYR A 220 -9.38 16.89 2.34
C TYR A 220 -10.65 17.39 3.03
N LYS A 221 -11.01 16.84 4.19
CA LYS A 221 -12.11 17.32 5.04
C LYS A 221 -11.64 18.48 5.91
N ASP A 222 -10.51 18.32 6.62
CA ASP A 222 -9.96 19.34 7.51
C ASP A 222 -9.65 20.66 6.78
N LYS A 223 -9.10 20.60 5.56
CA LYS A 223 -8.89 21.79 4.70
C LYS A 223 -10.18 22.58 4.42
N ARG A 224 -11.36 21.95 4.40
CA ARG A 224 -12.67 22.62 4.20
C ARG A 224 -13.29 23.16 5.49
N TYR A 225 -12.93 22.60 6.65
CA TYR A 225 -13.36 23.15 7.93
C TYR A 225 -12.50 24.34 8.36
N ASN A 226 -11.18 24.25 8.16
CA ASN A 226 -10.23 25.28 8.57
C ASN A 226 -10.26 26.56 7.71
N THR A 227 -10.93 26.52 6.55
CA THR A 227 -11.14 27.70 5.67
C THR A 227 -12.37 28.54 6.05
N LYS A 228 -13.19 28.10 7.03
CA LYS A 228 -14.40 28.83 7.46
C LYS A 228 -14.26 29.64 8.75
N THR A 229 -13.10 29.62 9.40
CA THR A 229 -12.89 30.22 10.74
C THR A 229 -11.90 31.39 10.77
N LYS A 230 -11.40 31.86 9.62
CA LYS A 230 -10.60 33.10 9.51
C LYS A 230 -11.39 34.23 8.84
N SER A 231 -12.43 34.71 9.52
CA SER A 231 -13.03 36.01 9.24
C SER A 231 -12.31 37.06 10.09
N GLU A 232 -11.36 37.77 9.48
CA GLU A 232 -10.57 38.83 10.10
C GLU A 232 -11.47 39.99 10.57
N THR A 233 -11.22 40.51 11.77
CA THR A 233 -11.79 41.77 12.26
C THR A 233 -10.82 42.92 12.03
N THR A 234 -11.17 43.86 11.15
CA THR A 234 -10.58 45.21 11.09
C THR A 234 -11.59 46.22 10.57
N ASP A 235 -11.93 47.21 11.39
CA ASP A 235 -12.51 48.48 10.95
C ASP A 235 -11.49 49.31 10.13
N THR A 236 -11.97 50.17 9.21
CA THR A 236 -11.66 51.63 9.11
C THR A 236 -11.94 52.18 7.70
N VAL A 237 -13.03 52.97 7.60
CA VAL A 237 -13.25 54.29 6.95
C VAL A 237 -12.53 54.68 5.61
N PRO A 238 -13.20 55.39 4.66
CA PRO A 238 -12.78 55.48 3.25
C PRO A 238 -12.24 56.86 2.78
N GLU A 239 -11.65 56.91 1.59
CA GLU A 239 -11.54 58.14 0.76
C GLU A 239 -11.31 57.82 -0.74
N GLU A 240 -12.01 58.52 -1.63
CA GLU A 240 -11.71 58.63 -3.08
C GLU A 240 -10.89 59.92 -3.35
N PRO A 241 -10.11 60.07 -4.45
CA PRO A 241 -10.67 60.74 -5.64
C PRO A 241 -10.02 60.48 -7.03
N THR A 242 -10.69 61.03 -8.07
CA THR A 242 -10.19 61.57 -9.37
C THR A 242 -9.82 60.66 -10.56
N THR A 243 -10.72 60.65 -11.56
CA THR A 243 -10.54 61.08 -12.98
C THR A 243 -9.12 61.01 -13.59
N ASP A 244 -8.89 60.40 -14.76
CA ASP A 244 -9.36 60.89 -16.07
C ASP A 244 -9.11 59.92 -17.27
N VAL A 245 -9.95 60.01 -18.32
CA VAL A 245 -9.66 60.03 -19.78
C VAL A 245 -8.50 59.12 -20.32
N CYS A 246 -8.60 58.27 -21.35
CA CYS A 246 -9.59 57.87 -22.38
C CYS A 246 -8.91 56.77 -23.26
N ALA A 247 -9.41 56.18 -24.36
CA ALA A 247 -10.72 55.94 -24.99
C ALA A 247 -10.51 55.03 -26.23
N SER A 248 -11.52 54.23 -26.65
CA SER A 248 -11.90 54.01 -28.08
C SER A 248 -12.89 52.85 -28.30
N LYS A 249 -14.13 53.23 -28.65
CA LYS A 249 -14.99 52.70 -29.74
C LYS A 249 -15.38 51.20 -29.82
N ASP A 250 -16.66 51.00 -29.56
CA ASP A 250 -17.67 50.40 -30.47
C ASP A 250 -17.48 48.96 -30.99
N LYS A 251 -18.33 48.05 -30.48
CA LYS A 251 -19.49 47.55 -31.26
C LYS A 251 -20.55 46.86 -30.40
N THR A 252 -21.78 46.89 -30.92
CA THR A 252 -23.04 46.50 -30.25
C THR A 252 -23.39 45.00 -30.41
N ASP A 253 -24.48 44.61 -29.74
CA ASP A 253 -25.30 43.42 -30.01
C ASP A 253 -24.71 42.03 -29.67
N SER A 254 -24.74 41.68 -28.38
CA SER A 254 -24.72 40.28 -27.89
C SER A 254 -25.24 40.07 -26.45
N SER A 255 -25.47 41.13 -25.66
CA SER A 255 -25.63 41.00 -24.20
C SER A 255 -27.01 40.60 -23.65
N SER A 256 -28.10 40.70 -24.43
CA SER A 256 -29.45 40.34 -23.96
C SER A 256 -29.61 38.83 -23.75
N GLU A 257 -29.25 38.02 -24.76
CA GLU A 257 -29.46 36.56 -24.70
C GLU A 257 -28.69 35.87 -23.57
N GLN A 258 -27.51 36.37 -23.19
CA GLN A 258 -26.74 35.80 -22.08
C GLN A 258 -27.36 36.16 -20.72
N SER A 259 -27.88 37.37 -20.58
CA SER A 259 -28.65 37.79 -19.40
C SER A 259 -29.90 36.92 -19.24
N ASP A 260 -30.66 36.69 -20.32
CA ASP A 260 -31.88 35.89 -20.27
C ASP A 260 -31.60 34.41 -19.96
N LYS A 261 -30.55 33.82 -20.54
CA LYS A 261 -30.09 32.46 -20.20
C LYS A 261 -29.62 32.36 -18.74
N PHE A 262 -28.93 33.38 -18.21
CA PHE A 262 -28.49 33.42 -16.82
C PHE A 262 -29.67 33.55 -15.83
N ASN A 263 -30.62 34.44 -16.11
CA ASN A 263 -31.84 34.60 -15.32
C ASN A 263 -32.72 33.34 -15.35
N GLN A 264 -32.78 32.66 -16.50
CA GLN A 264 -33.46 31.37 -16.62
C GLN A 264 -32.76 30.27 -15.79
N LEU A 265 -31.43 30.23 -15.78
CA LEU A 265 -30.63 29.34 -14.93
C LEU A 265 -30.86 29.60 -13.43
N LEU A 266 -30.90 30.88 -13.03
CA LEU A 266 -31.18 31.30 -11.65
C LEU A 266 -32.58 30.86 -11.21
N GLY A 267 -33.59 31.00 -12.08
CA GLY A 267 -34.95 30.53 -11.84
C GLY A 267 -35.08 28.99 -11.77
N ILE A 268 -34.25 28.24 -12.51
CA ILE A 268 -34.18 26.78 -12.40
C ILE A 268 -33.56 26.37 -11.05
N VAL A 269 -32.49 27.04 -10.62
CA VAL A 269 -31.83 26.78 -9.33
C VAL A 269 -32.76 27.10 -8.14
N GLN A 270 -33.51 28.20 -8.21
CA GLN A 270 -34.54 28.52 -7.20
C GLN A 270 -35.64 27.45 -7.12
N LYS A 271 -36.16 26.97 -8.26
CA LYS A 271 -37.13 25.86 -8.25
C LYS A 271 -36.54 24.56 -7.72
N GLN A 272 -35.25 24.31 -7.95
CA GLN A 272 -34.56 23.16 -7.35
C GLN A 272 -34.40 23.30 -5.84
N SER A 273 -34.17 24.49 -5.29
CA SER A 273 -34.09 24.68 -3.83
C SER A 273 -35.43 24.42 -3.14
N GLU A 274 -36.55 24.86 -3.74
CA GLU A 274 -37.92 24.56 -3.27
C GLU A 274 -38.23 23.05 -3.33
N GLN A 275 -37.80 22.36 -4.40
CA GLN A 275 -37.92 20.90 -4.51
C GLN A 275 -37.07 20.15 -3.48
N ILE A 276 -35.85 20.63 -3.18
CA ILE A 276 -35.00 20.08 -2.12
C ILE A 276 -35.64 20.30 -0.75
N GLU A 277 -36.21 21.47 -0.47
CA GLU A 277 -36.83 21.75 0.83
C GLU A 277 -38.10 20.91 1.05
N THR A 278 -38.92 20.71 0.01
CA THR A 278 -40.09 19.83 0.06
C THR A 278 -39.70 18.35 0.20
N LEU A 279 -38.70 17.87 -0.54
CA LEU A 279 -38.15 16.52 -0.34
C LEU A 279 -37.56 16.32 1.07
N THR A 280 -36.86 17.31 1.60
CA THR A 280 -36.31 17.29 2.97
C THR A 280 -37.43 17.22 4.02
N LYS A 281 -38.52 17.97 3.83
CA LYS A 281 -39.73 17.87 4.68
C LYS A 281 -40.42 16.50 4.54
N ILE A 282 -40.44 15.88 3.37
CA ILE A 282 -40.97 14.52 3.15
C ILE A 282 -40.09 13.44 3.80
N VAL A 283 -38.77 13.57 3.75
CA VAL A 283 -37.83 12.66 4.42
C VAL A 283 -37.93 12.79 5.94
N ASN A 284 -37.98 14.02 6.48
CA ASN A 284 -38.14 14.25 7.92
C ASN A 284 -39.51 13.79 8.46
N THR A 285 -40.60 13.94 7.69
CA THR A 285 -41.91 13.40 8.09
C THR A 285 -42.01 11.88 8.00
N LYS A 286 -41.16 11.23 7.19
CA LYS A 286 -40.96 9.76 7.21
C LYS A 286 -39.95 9.29 8.29
N GLN A 287 -39.28 10.20 8.99
CA GLN A 287 -38.35 9.90 10.08
C GLN A 287 -38.87 10.38 11.44
N GLN A 288 -40.01 9.81 11.88
CA GLN A 288 -40.25 9.62 13.31
C GLN A 288 -40.06 8.14 13.68
N PRO A 289 -39.56 7.84 14.90
CA PRO A 289 -38.97 6.53 15.19
C PRO A 289 -40.02 5.47 15.55
N THR A 290 -40.38 4.62 14.60
CA THR A 290 -40.96 3.31 14.90
C THR A 290 -39.87 2.38 15.43
N SER A 291 -39.73 2.31 16.75
CA SER A 291 -38.81 1.36 17.39
C SER A 291 -39.28 -0.07 17.15
N TYR A 292 -38.50 -0.89 16.44
CA TYR A 292 -38.56 -2.35 16.59
C TYR A 292 -37.16 -2.98 16.49
N ASN A 293 -36.83 -3.76 17.52
CA ASN A 293 -35.68 -4.68 17.56
C ASN A 293 -35.85 -5.77 16.47
N SER A 294 -34.92 -6.67 16.16
CA SER A 294 -33.82 -7.28 16.91
C SER A 294 -33.00 -8.15 15.94
N ARG A 295 -31.73 -8.47 16.22
CA ARG A 295 -31.14 -9.84 16.09
C ARG A 295 -29.76 -9.96 16.76
N TYR A 296 -29.69 -9.84 18.08
CA TYR A 296 -28.68 -10.58 18.85
C TYR A 296 -29.26 -11.06 20.19
N ASN A 297 -28.84 -12.26 20.60
CA ASN A 297 -29.08 -12.96 21.86
C ASN A 297 -30.47 -13.58 22.10
N ARG A 298 -30.51 -14.91 21.92
CA ARG A 298 -31.38 -15.82 22.66
C ARG A 298 -30.74 -16.10 24.03
N PHE A 299 -31.12 -15.34 25.04
CA PHE A 299 -31.15 -15.78 26.44
C PHE A 299 -32.33 -15.08 27.09
N GLU A 300 -33.24 -15.87 27.68
CA GLU A 300 -34.58 -15.45 28.04
C GLU A 300 -34.73 -15.39 29.57
N PRO A 301 -35.09 -14.21 30.11
CA PRO A 301 -35.71 -14.11 31.43
C PRO A 301 -37.08 -13.41 31.35
N GLN A 302 -38.05 -13.94 32.09
CA GLN A 302 -39.43 -13.46 32.19
C GLN A 302 -39.56 -11.93 32.31
N ARG A 303 -40.55 -11.39 31.59
CA ARG A 303 -40.96 -9.98 31.64
C ARG A 303 -41.24 -9.53 33.07
N ARG A 304 -40.30 -8.79 33.67
CA ARG A 304 -40.59 -7.96 34.84
C ARG A 304 -41.09 -6.60 34.34
N THR A 305 -42.32 -6.26 34.70
CA THR A 305 -42.82 -4.88 34.57
C THR A 305 -41.89 -3.95 35.32
N LEU A 306 -41.59 -2.79 34.73
CA LEU A 306 -40.68 -1.82 35.32
C LEU A 306 -41.41 -1.11 36.47
N LEU A 307 -41.24 -1.64 37.69
CA LEU A 307 -41.82 -1.13 38.92
C LEU A 307 -40.98 0.02 39.47
N CYS A 308 -41.62 1.08 39.94
CA CYS A 308 -40.96 2.17 40.62
C CYS A 308 -40.44 1.71 41.99
N PHE A 309 -39.12 1.67 42.21
CA PHE A 309 -38.53 1.25 43.51
C PHE A 309 -38.91 2.12 44.73
N ARG A 310 -39.76 3.15 44.59
CA ARG A 310 -40.32 3.93 45.71
C ARG A 310 -41.72 3.46 46.14
N CYS A 311 -42.59 3.08 45.20
CA CYS A 311 -43.98 2.66 45.49
C CYS A 311 -44.34 1.26 44.98
N ASN A 312 -43.41 0.59 44.28
CA ASN A 312 -43.59 -0.68 43.56
C ASN A 312 -44.72 -0.72 42.50
N GLU A 313 -45.25 0.43 42.08
CA GLU A 313 -46.21 0.48 40.97
C GLU A 313 -45.52 0.47 39.59
N PRO A 314 -46.11 -0.17 38.57
CA PRO A 314 -45.57 -0.20 37.21
C PRO A 314 -45.74 1.15 36.50
N GLY A 315 -44.86 1.41 35.53
CA GLY A 315 -45.07 2.45 34.51
C GLY A 315 -44.36 3.79 34.75
N HIS A 316 -43.64 3.95 35.86
CA HIS A 316 -42.80 5.13 36.11
C HIS A 316 -41.51 4.76 36.88
N LYS A 317 -40.51 5.63 36.84
CA LYS A 317 -39.23 5.49 37.57
C LYS A 317 -39.23 6.33 38.86
N ILE A 318 -38.29 6.06 39.77
CA ILE A 318 -38.17 6.73 41.09
C ILE A 318 -38.20 8.27 40.98
N ALA A 319 -37.58 8.83 39.94
CA ALA A 319 -37.50 10.26 39.70
C ALA A 319 -38.87 10.91 39.41
N ASP A 320 -39.79 10.16 38.80
CA ASP A 320 -41.10 10.64 38.36
C ASP A 320 -42.23 10.09 39.25
N CYS A 321 -41.89 9.63 40.46
CA CYS A 321 -42.84 9.04 41.39
C CYS A 321 -43.71 10.12 42.04
N PRO A 322 -45.06 10.04 41.94
CA PRO A 322 -45.97 11.03 42.51
C PRO A 322 -45.95 11.04 44.06
N VAL A 323 -45.37 10.01 44.70
CA VAL A 323 -45.23 9.94 46.15
C VAL A 323 -43.97 10.69 46.59
N VAL A 324 -44.16 11.90 47.09
CA VAL A 324 -43.08 12.77 47.61
C VAL A 324 -42.97 12.64 49.14
N ASN A 325 -41.87 12.01 49.59
CA ASN A 325 -41.28 12.09 50.94
C ASN A 325 -42.22 12.10 52.17
N SER A 326 -42.68 10.92 52.61
CA SER A 326 -42.98 10.70 54.03
C SER A 326 -41.69 10.33 54.77
N LYS A 327 -41.16 11.26 55.58
CA LYS A 327 -39.97 11.02 56.41
C LYS A 327 -40.25 9.99 57.52
N LYS A 328 -39.23 9.22 57.90
CA LYS A 328 -39.24 8.30 59.03
C LYS A 328 -39.66 9.00 60.34
N SER A 329 -40.62 8.39 61.02
CA SER A 329 -40.69 8.27 62.49
C SER A 329 -41.00 6.79 62.78
N GLY A 330 -40.47 6.14 63.81
CA GLY A 330 -39.63 6.61 64.90
C GLY A 330 -40.18 6.11 66.24
N ASN A 331 -39.64 4.99 66.72
CA ASN A 331 -39.98 4.26 67.96
C ASN A 331 -41.38 3.60 68.04
N GLY A 332 -41.42 2.46 68.74
CA GLY A 332 -42.56 1.57 68.93
C GLY A 332 -42.08 0.13 69.04
#